data_AF-D8J1C8-F1
#
_entry.id   AF-D8J1C8-F1
#
_cell.length_a   1.000
_cell.length_b   1.000
_cell.length_c   1.000
_cell.angle_alpha   90.00
_cell.angle_beta   90.00
_cell.angle_gamma   90.00
#
_symmetry.space_group_name_H-M   'P 1'
#
loop_
_entity.id
_entity.type
_entity.pdbx_description
1 polymer ?
#
loop_
_entity_poly.entity_id
_entity_poly.type
_entity_poly.pdbx_seq_one_letter_code
_entity_poly.pdbx_strand_id
1 'polypeptide(L)'
;MPMSEQDQQQQQAQEQSPQDPWIERAEELKSQMEVLLVAQLEEYELMTSKLEQWKQNPGNSWLTEEDYRPWQEALKKLEAAQREFDSHISSRVKK
;
A
#
# COMPACT_ATOMS: atom_id res chain seq x y z
N MET A 1 -43.12 -17.60 17.10
CA MET A 1 -43.75 -16.27 16.95
C MET A 1 -42.96 -15.52 15.88
N PRO A 2 -43.59 -14.95 14.84
CA PRO A 2 -42.88 -14.11 13.88
C PRO A 2 -42.44 -12.81 14.57
N MET A 3 -41.17 -12.43 14.42
CA MET A 3 -40.67 -11.17 14.97
C MET A 3 -41.36 -9.99 14.32
N SER A 4 -41.65 -8.96 15.12
CA SER A 4 -42.29 -7.72 14.69
C SER A 4 -41.41 -6.94 13.70
N GLU A 5 -42.02 -6.23 12.75
CA GLU A 5 -41.30 -5.36 11.80
C GLU A 5 -40.46 -4.27 12.50
N GLN A 6 -40.81 -3.89 13.74
CA GLN A 6 -40.02 -2.96 14.56
C GLN A 6 -38.69 -3.54 15.05
N ASP A 7 -38.63 -4.85 15.34
CA ASP A 7 -37.38 -5.53 15.71
C ASP A 7 -36.46 -5.71 14.50
N GLN A 8 -37.04 -5.91 13.31
CA GLN A 8 -36.29 -5.95 12.04
C GLN A 8 -35.70 -4.58 11.66
N GLN A 9 -36.44 -3.48 11.89
CA GLN A 9 -35.91 -2.13 11.65
C GLN A 9 -34.84 -1.72 12.68
N GLN A 10 -34.95 -2.16 13.94
CA GLN A 10 -33.91 -1.89 14.94
C GLN A 10 -32.62 -2.71 14.70
N GLN A 11 -32.71 -3.94 14.20
CA GLN A 11 -31.53 -4.71 13.80
C GLN A 11 -30.83 -4.11 12.57
N GLN A 12 -31.58 -3.66 11.56
CA GLN A 12 -30.99 -3.00 10.39
C GLN A 12 -30.32 -1.64 10.73
N ALA A 13 -30.83 -0.92 11.73
CA ALA A 13 -30.23 0.33 12.18
C ALA A 13 -28.94 0.13 13.02
N GLN A 14 -28.74 -1.04 13.62
CA GLN A 14 -27.51 -1.35 14.39
C GLN A 14 -26.36 -1.88 13.52
N GLU A 15 -26.63 -2.43 12.34
CA GLU A 15 -25.61 -2.92 11.40
C GLU A 15 -24.96 -1.82 10.55
N GLN A 16 -25.51 -0.61 10.56
CA GLN A 16 -24.94 0.57 9.88
C GLN A 16 -24.40 1.58 10.87
N SER A 17 -23.50 1.15 11.77
CA SER A 17 -22.63 2.14 12.42
C SER A 17 -21.73 2.74 11.35
N PRO A 18 -21.77 4.07 11.08
CA PRO A 18 -20.89 4.67 10.10
C PRO A 18 -19.46 4.39 10.54
N GLN A 19 -18.69 3.75 9.67
CA GLN A 19 -17.28 3.48 9.90
C GLN A 19 -16.59 4.83 10.16
N ASP A 20 -15.81 4.92 11.23
CA ASP A 20 -15.12 6.17 11.59
C ASP A 20 -14.35 6.67 10.35
N PRO A 21 -14.61 7.89 9.84
CA PRO A 21 -13.95 8.40 8.64
C PRO A 21 -12.41 8.39 8.75
N TRP A 22 -11.89 8.47 9.98
CA TRP A 22 -10.47 8.31 10.23
C TRP A 22 -9.98 6.88 9.93
N ILE A 23 -10.77 5.86 10.30
CA ILE A 23 -10.48 4.45 10.05
C ILE A 23 -10.55 4.17 8.54
N GLU A 24 -11.59 4.68 7.86
CA GLU A 24 -11.72 4.53 6.40
C GLU A 24 -10.49 5.08 5.67
N ARG A 25 -10.04 6.28 6.05
CA ARG A 25 -8.82 6.87 5.46
C ARG A 25 -7.56 6.06 5.78
N ALA A 26 -7.46 5.49 6.98
CA ALA A 26 -6.31 4.68 7.37
C ALA A 26 -6.22 3.38 6.54
N GLU A 27 -7.36 2.71 6.31
CA GLU A 27 -7.43 1.52 5.46
C GLU A 27 -7.13 1.85 3.99
N GLU A 28 -7.59 3.00 3.49
CA GLU A 28 -7.25 3.44 2.13
C GLU A 28 -5.73 3.64 1.96
N LEU A 29 -5.10 4.35 2.90
CA LEU A 29 -3.65 4.59 2.88
C LEU A 29 -2.86 3.29 2.99
N LYS A 30 -3.31 2.36 3.84
CA LYS A 30 -2.71 1.03 3.96
C LYS A 30 -2.82 0.26 2.64
N SER A 31 -3.99 0.25 2.01
CA SER A 31 -4.18 -0.42 0.71
C SER A 31 -3.28 0.18 -0.38
N GLN A 32 -3.12 1.51 -0.40
CA GLN A 32 -2.19 2.18 -1.31
C GLN A 32 -0.73 1.74 -1.06
N MET A 33 -0.31 1.64 0.20
CA MET A 33 1.03 1.13 0.53
C MET A 33 1.22 -0.32 0.11
N GLU A 34 0.21 -1.18 0.26
CA GLU A 34 0.28 -2.59 -0.16
C GLU A 34 0.50 -2.71 -1.68
N VAL A 35 -0.20 -1.91 -2.48
CA VAL A 35 -0.01 -1.87 -3.95
C VAL A 35 1.40 -1.38 -4.29
N LEU A 36 1.88 -0.33 -3.63
CA LEU A 36 3.23 0.20 -3.85
C LEU A 36 4.33 -0.77 -3.42
N LEU A 37 4.10 -1.56 -2.37
CA LEU A 37 5.02 -2.59 -1.93
C LEU A 37 5.15 -3.71 -2.97
N VAL A 38 4.05 -4.15 -3.56
CA VAL A 38 4.07 -5.15 -4.65
C VAL A 38 4.86 -4.61 -5.84
N ALA A 39 4.59 -3.37 -6.28
CA ALA A 39 5.32 -2.76 -7.38
C ALA A 39 6.84 -2.64 -7.07
N GLN A 40 7.20 -2.30 -5.82
CA GLN A 40 8.61 -2.23 -5.42
C GLN A 40 9.30 -3.60 -5.46
N LEU A 41 8.60 -4.67 -5.08
CA LEU A 41 9.12 -6.04 -5.14
C LEU A 41 9.34 -6.49 -6.59
N GLU A 42 8.38 -6.22 -7.48
CA GLU A 42 8.50 -6.53 -8.91
C GLU A 42 9.73 -5.84 -9.54
N GLU A 43 9.95 -4.56 -9.23
CA GLU A 43 11.13 -3.82 -9.71
C GLU A 43 12.44 -4.37 -9.14
N TYR A 44 12.44 -4.83 -7.88
CA TYR A 44 13.59 -5.46 -7.26
C TYR A 44 13.93 -6.82 -7.90
N GLU A 45 12.93 -7.65 -8.20
CA GLU A 45 13.10 -8.92 -8.89
C GLU A 45 13.67 -8.72 -10.30
N LEU A 46 13.18 -7.70 -11.02
CA LEU A 46 13.71 -7.33 -12.34
C LEU A 46 15.17 -6.88 -12.27
N MET A 47 15.52 -6.02 -11.32
CA MET A 47 16.90 -5.56 -11.08
C MET A 47 17.82 -6.74 -10.76
N THR A 48 17.37 -7.66 -9.90
CA THR A 48 18.12 -8.86 -9.52
C THR A 48 18.37 -9.74 -10.74
N SER A 49 17.35 -9.96 -11.56
CA SER A 49 17.46 -10.75 -12.80
C SER A 49 18.46 -10.15 -13.79
N LYS A 50 18.46 -8.82 -13.96
CA LYS A 50 19.45 -8.11 -14.79
C LYS A 50 20.87 -8.27 -14.24
N LEU A 51 21.03 -8.19 -12.91
CA LEU A 51 22.32 -8.36 -12.25
C LEU A 51 22.85 -9.78 -12.36
N GLU A 52 21.98 -10.79 -12.30
CA GLU A 52 22.37 -12.18 -12.58
C GLU A 52 22.81 -12.38 -14.02
N GLN A 53 22.11 -11.80 -15.00
CA GLN A 53 22.51 -11.85 -16.40
C GLN A 53 23.86 -11.16 -16.65
N TRP A 54 24.09 -10.01 -16.02
CA TRP A 54 25.37 -9.31 -16.09
C TRP A 54 26.51 -10.15 -15.49
N LYS A 55 26.29 -10.83 -14.37
CA LYS A 55 27.30 -11.74 -13.77
C LYS A 55 27.74 -12.85 -14.72
N GLN A 56 26.83 -13.34 -15.58
CA GLN A 56 27.16 -14.36 -16.58
C GLN A 56 28.01 -13.79 -17.73
N ASN A 57 27.92 -12.49 -18.03
CA ASN A 57 28.66 -11.83 -19.11
C ASN A 57 29.16 -10.43 -18.70
N PRO A 58 30.17 -10.34 -17.81
CA PRO A 58 30.59 -9.08 -17.21
C PRO A 58 31.27 -8.10 -18.19
N GLY A 59 31.67 -8.56 -19.38
CA GLY A 59 32.28 -7.74 -20.43
C GLY A 59 31.28 -6.91 -21.25
N ASN A 60 29.99 -7.01 -20.96
CA ASN A 60 28.92 -6.32 -21.70
C ASN A 60 28.33 -5.19 -20.83
N SER A 61 28.12 -4.00 -21.41
CA SER A 61 27.64 -2.78 -20.71
C SER A 61 26.15 -2.84 -20.37
N TRP A 62 25.73 -3.80 -19.55
CA TRP A 62 24.31 -4.15 -19.33
C TRP A 62 23.69 -3.55 -18.06
N LEU A 63 24.47 -2.87 -17.23
CA LEU A 63 23.99 -2.21 -16.02
C LEU A 63 24.45 -0.76 -16.01
N THR A 64 23.51 0.14 -16.27
CA THR A 64 23.70 1.59 -16.17
C THR A 64 22.85 2.16 -15.05
N GLU A 65 23.12 3.40 -14.64
CA GLU A 65 22.30 4.08 -13.63
C GLU A 65 20.80 4.13 -14.01
N GLU A 66 20.52 4.24 -15.32
CA GLU A 66 19.15 4.25 -15.87
C GLU A 66 18.40 2.94 -15.57
N ASP A 67 19.10 1.80 -15.52
CA ASP A 67 18.49 0.50 -15.22
C ASP A 67 17.99 0.39 -13.78
N TYR A 68 18.51 1.22 -12.87
CA TYR A 68 18.12 1.26 -11.46
C TYR A 68 17.05 2.32 -11.16
N ARG A 69 16.80 3.26 -12.08
CA ARG A 69 15.85 4.35 -11.88
C ARG A 69 14.44 3.85 -11.51
N PRO A 70 13.86 2.83 -12.18
CA PRO A 70 12.52 2.34 -11.86
C PRO A 70 12.38 1.85 -10.41
N TRP A 71 13.34 1.06 -9.94
CA TRP A 71 13.39 0.59 -8.55
C TRP A 71 13.55 1.75 -7.55
N GLN A 72 14.40 2.74 -7.86
CA GLN A 72 14.55 3.93 -7.03
C GLN A 72 13.28 4.78 -6.96
N GLU A 73 12.55 4.90 -8.07
CA GLU A 73 11.27 5.62 -8.11
C GLU A 73 10.18 4.90 -7.33
N ALA A 74 10.11 3.56 -7.42
CA ALA A 74 9.18 2.75 -6.64
C ALA A 74 9.45 2.92 -5.13
N LEU A 75 10.71 2.88 -4.71
CA LEU A 75 11.10 3.14 -3.32
C LEU A 75 10.69 4.54 -2.83
N LYS A 76 10.92 5.59 -3.64
CA LYS A 76 10.53 6.96 -3.28
C LYS A 76 9.01 7.10 -3.12
N LYS A 77 8.22 6.45 -3.98
CA LYS A 77 6.76 6.44 -3.88
C LYS A 77 6.29 5.72 -2.62
N LEU A 78 6.87 4.56 -2.32
CA LEU A 78 6.56 3.81 -1.10
C LEU A 78 6.91 4.61 0.16
N GLU A 79 8.07 5.25 0.20
CA GLU A 79 8.48 6.11 1.32
C GLU A 79 7.51 7.29 1.51
N ALA A 80 7.09 7.93 0.42
CA ALA A 80 6.11 9.02 0.50
C ALA A 80 4.77 8.55 1.05
N ALA A 81 4.26 7.40 0.59
CA ALA A 81 3.01 6.82 1.07
C ALA A 81 3.10 6.42 2.55
N GLN A 82 4.23 5.85 2.99
CA GLN A 82 4.45 5.55 4.40
C GLN A 82 4.44 6.82 5.26
N ARG A 83 5.11 7.89 4.84
CA ARG A 83 5.09 9.17 5.57
C ARG A 83 3.70 9.77 5.68
N GLU A 84 2.88 9.65 4.62
CA GLU A 84 1.48 10.08 4.64
C GLU A 84 0.66 9.26 5.65
N PHE A 85 0.83 7.93 5.63
CA PHE A 85 0.20 7.04 6.60
C PHE A 85 0.61 7.39 8.04
N ASP A 86 1.90 7.52 8.32
CA ASP A 86 2.41 7.87 9.66
C ASP A 86 1.86 9.22 10.15
N SER A 87 1.76 10.20 9.26
CA SER A 87 1.16 11.51 9.54
C SER A 87 -0.34 11.37 9.86
N HIS A 88 -1.08 10.56 9.10
CA HIS A 88 -2.48 10.26 9.35
C HIS A 88 -2.68 9.54 10.69
N ILE A 89 -1.85 8.55 11.00
CA ILE A 89 -1.88 7.83 12.28
C ILE A 89 -1.65 8.78 13.45
N SER A 90 -0.62 9.62 13.34
CA SER A 90 -0.25 10.61 14.36
C SER A 90 -1.35 11.66 14.59
N SER A 91 -2.19 11.94 13.59
CA SER A 91 -3.28 12.91 13.71
C SER A 91 -4.36 12.47 14.71
N ARG A 92 -4.55 11.15 14.93
CA ARG A 92 -5.53 10.63 15.89
C ARG A 92 -5.13 10.86 17.34
N VAL A 93 -3.83 10.85 17.62
CA VAL A 93 -3.27 10.93 18.98
C VAL A 93 -3.37 12.36 19.54
N LYS A 94 -3.68 13.37 18.71
CA LYS A 94 -3.83 14.78 19.13
C LYS A 94 -5.23 15.14 19.67
N LYS A 95 -5.88 14.24 20.42
CA LYS A 95 -7.09 14.55 21.20
C LYS A 95 -6.77 14.64 22.69
#